data_AF-A0A1Q9S551-F1
#
_entry.id   AF-A0A1Q9S551-F1
#
_cell.length_a   1.000
_cell.length_b   1.000
_cell.length_c   1.000
_cell.angle_alpha   90.00
_cell.angle_beta   90.00
_cell.angle_gamma   90.00
#
_symmetry.space_group_name_H-M   'P 1'
#
loop_
_entity.id
_entity.type
_entity.pdbx_description
1 polymer ?
#
loop_
_entity_poly.entity_id
_entity_poly.type
_entity_poly.pdbx_seq_one_letter_code
_entity_poly.pdbx_strand_id
1 'polypeptide(L)'
;MLGATLGAVVLALFGSPAVALAQPPSAVVALGDSAAAGDGAGDYEAGTRGEHDNWCHRSVHAYVHRTGLASESVNLACSGAESANVAFGDGTHYTEGSQAGRLVEVAGRYRVNTVVVQVGANDDAALFGTGVACIRAFIDPREPPCRETIGPLVPERMAATAAKVETAVRDVRSAMRQAGYGVDDYALVLASYASPVTEHMLPLQGLAGCPYSKPDAGWGRTTLFPALSAALHDVADRTGARFLDMARATEGYEACTQPTQAQEWQRRITVDPEALVYGGLDAIGFHLAQESFHPTAAAHAQMGRCVGEFVRSGSDAAACVAGPDERTHLEPAPAQRPPPERTHHHGAAPPNVVAVTIGENTTTRLAAVELARSTRSGELGAAEVMQAHIAEIERLNPAVNAIVDFRPERALAAARELDRTFRRDAPHGPLYGLPVAHKDLVPAAGFRFTQGSPIFADRVATLDHTVVERMAAAGAIAVGKTNVPEFGLGSHTFNPVYGVTRNPYAPDRTAGGSSGGAAAALAARMLPLADGSDTGGSLRNPASFCGVVGFRPSPGRVPSWPDATRSGGWRWSGRWPARSTTSRCC
;
A
#
# COMPACT_ATOMS: atom_id res chain seq x y z
N MET A 1 48.21 -77.53 6.59
CA MET A 1 46.90 -77.72 5.92
C MET A 1 45.83 -77.81 7.01
N LEU A 2 45.26 -76.68 7.40
CA LEU A 2 44.09 -76.64 8.29
C LEU A 2 43.22 -75.48 7.79
N GLY A 3 42.11 -75.83 7.17
CA GLY A 3 41.13 -74.90 6.65
C GLY A 3 39.97 -75.67 6.07
N ALA A 4 38.78 -75.45 6.65
CA ALA A 4 37.43 -75.64 6.12
C ALA A 4 36.52 -76.46 7.05
N THR A 5 35.92 -75.78 8.01
CA THR A 5 34.61 -76.17 8.58
C THR A 5 33.91 -74.92 9.07
N LEU A 6 32.89 -74.49 8.33
CA LEU A 6 31.56 -74.02 8.78
C LEU A 6 30.94 -73.19 7.64
N GLY A 7 30.28 -73.89 6.73
CA GLY A 7 29.27 -73.30 5.87
C GLY A 7 27.89 -73.45 6.51
N ALA A 8 27.06 -72.41 6.32
CA ALA A 8 25.61 -72.41 6.43
C ALA A 8 24.98 -72.42 7.84
N VAL A 9 24.97 -71.26 8.52
CA VAL A 9 23.82 -70.84 9.35
C VAL A 9 23.74 -69.30 9.32
N VAL A 10 22.52 -68.77 9.18
CA VAL A 10 22.08 -67.38 9.37
C VAL A 10 22.22 -66.43 8.17
N LEU A 11 21.31 -66.59 7.20
CA LEU A 11 20.81 -65.46 6.39
C LEU A 11 19.30 -65.63 6.15
N ALA A 12 18.55 -65.65 7.24
CA ALA A 12 17.10 -65.47 7.24
C ALA A 12 16.76 -64.72 8.52
N LEU A 13 15.81 -63.77 8.43
CA LEU A 13 15.31 -62.86 9.48
C LEU A 13 15.92 -61.45 9.50
N PHE A 14 15.72 -60.65 8.45
CA PHE A 14 15.42 -59.20 8.59
C PHE A 14 14.62 -58.70 7.37
N GLY A 15 13.47 -59.34 7.13
CA GLY A 15 12.40 -58.74 6.34
C GLY A 15 11.49 -57.98 7.30
N SER A 16 11.87 -56.77 7.71
CA SER A 16 10.92 -55.86 8.36
C SER A 16 9.83 -55.58 7.33
N PRO A 17 8.53 -55.72 7.66
CA PRO A 17 7.50 -55.19 6.78
C PRO A 17 7.77 -53.69 6.71
N ALA A 18 7.95 -53.17 5.49
CA ALA A 18 7.91 -51.74 5.28
C ALA A 18 6.58 -51.27 5.87
N VAL A 19 6.63 -50.62 7.04
CA VAL A 19 5.49 -49.87 7.56
C VAL A 19 5.20 -48.87 6.46
N ALA A 20 4.11 -49.07 5.73
CA ALA A 20 3.62 -48.07 4.81
C ALA A 20 3.41 -46.82 5.66
N LEU A 21 4.32 -45.85 5.56
CA LEU A 21 4.16 -44.56 6.23
C LEU A 21 2.79 -44.05 5.79
N ALA A 22 1.87 -43.92 6.76
CA ALA A 22 0.54 -43.43 6.48
C ALA A 22 0.70 -42.10 5.74
N GLN A 23 0.12 -42.02 4.54
CA GLN A 23 0.18 -40.81 3.73
C GLN A 23 -0.41 -39.66 4.56
N PRO A 24 0.26 -38.49 4.62
CA PRO A 24 -0.26 -37.37 5.38
C PRO A 24 -1.65 -36.99 4.87
N PRO A 25 -2.57 -36.58 5.77
CA PRO A 25 -3.91 -36.20 5.38
C PRO A 25 -3.87 -35.03 4.39
N SER A 26 -4.83 -35.02 3.46
CA SER A 26 -4.96 -33.92 2.51
C SER A 26 -5.44 -32.65 3.20
N ALA A 27 -4.94 -31.49 2.78
CA ALA A 27 -5.39 -30.20 3.29
C ALA A 27 -5.70 -29.19 2.18
N VAL A 28 -6.70 -28.34 2.44
CA VAL A 28 -6.90 -27.05 1.77
C VAL A 28 -6.49 -25.93 2.73
N VAL A 29 -5.74 -24.95 2.25
CA VAL A 29 -5.24 -23.85 3.09
C VAL A 29 -5.73 -22.52 2.54
N ALA A 30 -6.25 -21.64 3.41
CA ALA A 30 -6.56 -20.26 3.05
C ALA A 30 -5.58 -19.29 3.71
N LEU A 31 -5.12 -18.31 2.95
CA LEU A 31 -4.31 -17.18 3.38
C LEU A 31 -5.01 -15.90 2.93
N GLY A 32 -4.85 -14.82 3.68
CA GLY A 32 -5.48 -13.56 3.33
C GLY A 32 -5.85 -12.69 4.51
N ASP A 33 -6.80 -11.81 4.24
CA ASP A 33 -7.32 -10.84 5.19
C ASP A 33 -8.65 -11.26 5.83
N SER A 34 -9.37 -10.28 6.37
CA SER A 34 -10.70 -10.41 6.99
C SER A 34 -11.72 -11.20 6.17
N ALA A 35 -11.72 -11.05 4.84
CA ALA A 35 -12.65 -11.79 3.98
C ALA A 35 -12.34 -13.28 3.95
N ALA A 36 -11.06 -13.68 4.05
CA ALA A 36 -10.66 -15.09 4.15
C ALA A 36 -10.72 -15.62 5.59
N ALA A 37 -10.43 -14.78 6.57
CA ALA A 37 -10.54 -15.13 8.00
C ALA A 37 -11.98 -15.47 8.39
N GLY A 38 -12.96 -14.81 7.76
CA GLY A 38 -14.38 -15.05 7.97
C GLY A 38 -15.00 -14.12 9.00
N ASP A 39 -14.54 -12.87 9.07
CA ASP A 39 -14.98 -11.86 10.04
C ASP A 39 -16.51 -11.69 10.07
N GLY A 40 -17.20 -11.73 8.93
CA GLY A 40 -18.66 -11.58 8.91
C GLY A 40 -19.42 -12.86 9.32
N ALA A 41 -18.73 -14.00 9.39
CA ALA A 41 -19.34 -15.29 9.65
C ALA A 41 -19.59 -15.55 11.15
N GLY A 42 -18.83 -14.91 12.04
CA GLY A 42 -18.90 -15.13 13.49
C GLY A 42 -18.33 -16.48 13.92
N ASP A 43 -18.57 -16.90 15.16
CA ASP A 43 -18.09 -18.17 15.73
C ASP A 43 -16.58 -18.40 15.50
N TYR A 44 -15.78 -17.56 16.17
CA TYR A 44 -14.33 -17.56 15.99
C TYR A 44 -13.63 -18.69 16.75
N GLU A 45 -12.54 -19.17 16.17
CA GLU A 45 -11.57 -20.05 16.82
C GLU A 45 -11.10 -19.40 18.13
N ALA A 46 -11.05 -20.21 19.18
CA ALA A 46 -10.64 -19.75 20.50
C ALA A 46 -9.24 -19.10 20.44
N GLY A 47 -9.11 -17.91 21.03
CA GLY A 47 -7.84 -17.19 21.03
C GLY A 47 -7.61 -16.32 19.79
N THR A 48 -8.63 -16.07 18.97
CA THR A 48 -8.53 -15.18 17.80
C THR A 48 -9.52 -14.00 17.82
N ARG A 49 -10.29 -13.83 18.91
CA ARG A 49 -11.26 -12.73 19.11
C ARG A 49 -10.76 -11.71 20.13
N GLY A 50 -9.46 -11.41 20.06
CA GLY A 50 -8.78 -10.46 20.92
C GLY A 50 -8.18 -11.05 22.19
N GLU A 51 -8.41 -12.33 22.47
CA GLU A 51 -7.74 -12.96 23.61
C GLU A 51 -6.23 -13.00 23.36
N HIS A 52 -5.46 -12.61 24.37
CA HIS A 52 -4.00 -12.52 24.30
C HIS A 52 -3.50 -11.63 23.13
N ASP A 53 -4.23 -10.55 22.83
CA ASP A 53 -3.96 -9.59 21.76
C ASP A 53 -4.04 -10.16 20.33
N ASN A 54 -4.64 -11.34 20.14
CA ASN A 54 -4.83 -11.93 18.82
C ASN A 54 -6.22 -11.61 18.25
N TRP A 55 -6.28 -10.72 17.27
CA TRP A 55 -7.52 -10.29 16.60
C TRP A 55 -7.64 -10.84 15.18
N CYS A 56 -7.13 -12.06 14.93
CA CYS A 56 -7.21 -12.65 13.60
C CYS A 56 -8.63 -13.05 13.16
N HIS A 57 -9.59 -13.19 14.08
CA HIS A 57 -11.00 -13.47 13.81
C HIS A 57 -11.20 -14.64 12.84
N ARG A 58 -10.53 -15.76 13.10
CA ARG A 58 -10.70 -16.96 12.25
C ARG A 58 -12.02 -17.61 12.57
N SER A 59 -12.98 -17.51 11.68
CA SER A 59 -14.27 -18.17 11.84
C SER A 59 -14.18 -19.65 11.47
N VAL A 60 -14.79 -20.51 12.28
CA VAL A 60 -15.02 -21.93 11.93
C VAL A 60 -16.01 -22.11 10.78
N HIS A 61 -16.59 -21.01 10.30
CA HIS A 61 -17.50 -20.94 9.17
C HIS A 61 -16.87 -20.32 7.92
N ALA A 62 -15.59 -19.92 7.96
CA ALA A 62 -14.86 -19.41 6.81
C ALA A 62 -14.93 -20.36 5.60
N TYR A 63 -14.83 -19.80 4.39
CA TYR A 63 -15.14 -20.55 3.16
C TYR A 63 -14.20 -21.73 2.94
N VAL A 64 -12.98 -21.68 3.48
CA VAL A 64 -11.97 -22.74 3.39
C VAL A 64 -12.47 -24.06 3.96
N HIS A 65 -13.28 -23.99 5.03
CA HIS A 65 -13.91 -25.13 5.70
C HIS A 65 -15.15 -25.65 4.96
N ARG A 66 -15.54 -25.01 3.84
CA ARG A 66 -16.77 -25.28 3.08
C ARG A 66 -16.51 -25.74 1.64
N THR A 67 -15.25 -26.00 1.29
CA THR A 67 -14.84 -26.35 -0.09
C THR A 67 -15.07 -27.82 -0.47
N GLY A 68 -14.96 -28.73 0.50
CA GLY A 68 -14.99 -30.18 0.26
C GLY A 68 -13.85 -30.67 -0.64
N LEU A 69 -12.70 -29.99 -0.65
CA LEU A 69 -11.54 -30.34 -1.49
C LEU A 69 -10.55 -31.28 -0.79
N ALA A 70 -10.61 -31.37 0.53
CA ALA A 70 -9.66 -32.11 1.34
C ALA A 70 -10.31 -32.62 2.63
N SER A 71 -9.67 -33.61 3.26
CA SER A 71 -10.04 -34.12 4.60
C SER A 71 -9.84 -33.07 5.69
N GLU A 72 -8.80 -32.24 5.55
CA GLU A 72 -8.46 -31.17 6.48
C GLU A 72 -8.60 -29.81 5.81
N SER A 73 -8.89 -28.79 6.61
CA SER A 73 -8.92 -27.40 6.15
C SER A 73 -8.22 -26.52 7.18
N VAL A 74 -7.33 -25.64 6.70
CA VAL A 74 -6.51 -24.77 7.55
C VAL A 74 -6.74 -23.34 7.15
N ASN A 75 -7.15 -22.50 8.11
CA ASN A 75 -7.26 -21.07 7.91
C ASN A 75 -6.03 -20.37 8.50
N LEU A 76 -5.18 -19.81 7.65
CA LEU A 76 -4.04 -18.97 8.06
C LEU A 76 -4.35 -17.49 7.88
N ALA A 77 -5.46 -17.14 7.23
CA ALA A 77 -5.89 -15.76 7.06
C ALA A 77 -6.10 -15.09 8.42
N CYS A 78 -6.01 -13.77 8.41
CA CYS A 78 -6.08 -12.98 9.62
C CYS A 78 -6.71 -11.62 9.34
N SER A 79 -7.70 -11.26 10.15
CA SER A 79 -8.37 -9.96 10.10
C SER A 79 -7.39 -8.79 10.07
N GLY A 80 -7.66 -7.80 9.21
CA GLY A 80 -6.82 -6.62 9.05
C GLY A 80 -5.45 -6.85 8.40
N ALA A 81 -5.13 -8.08 7.97
CA ALA A 81 -3.87 -8.36 7.28
C ALA A 81 -3.80 -7.65 5.92
N GLU A 82 -2.62 -7.14 5.59
CA GLU A 82 -2.22 -6.64 4.26
C GLU A 82 -1.43 -7.73 3.50
N SER A 83 -1.18 -7.51 2.21
CA SER A 83 -0.35 -8.43 1.40
C SER A 83 1.03 -8.69 2.02
N ALA A 84 1.60 -7.71 2.72
CA ALA A 84 2.87 -7.86 3.43
C ALA A 84 2.83 -8.86 4.59
N ASN A 85 1.67 -9.08 5.22
CA ASN A 85 1.50 -10.09 6.27
C ASN A 85 1.33 -11.50 5.67
N VAL A 86 0.87 -11.59 4.43
CA VAL A 86 0.82 -12.86 3.68
C VAL A 86 2.22 -13.24 3.18
N ALA A 87 2.96 -12.29 2.62
CA ALA A 87 4.32 -12.45 2.13
C ALA A 87 5.32 -12.82 3.23
N PHE A 88 6.52 -13.29 2.86
CA PHE A 88 7.57 -13.54 3.84
C PHE A 88 8.03 -12.24 4.51
N GLY A 89 8.27 -12.31 5.81
CA GLY A 89 8.81 -11.19 6.58
C GLY A 89 8.97 -11.54 8.06
N ASP A 90 9.81 -10.76 8.73
CA ASP A 90 10.13 -10.92 10.16
C ASP A 90 9.14 -10.20 11.09
N GLY A 91 8.14 -9.51 10.51
CA GLY A 91 7.10 -8.83 11.24
C GLY A 91 6.03 -9.78 11.76
N THR A 92 5.36 -9.38 12.85
CA THR A 92 4.15 -10.05 13.32
C THR A 92 2.93 -9.20 12.96
N HIS A 93 1.82 -9.88 12.67
CA HIS A 93 0.49 -9.28 12.66
C HIS A 93 -0.26 -9.82 13.87
N TYR A 94 -0.60 -8.92 14.80
CA TYR A 94 -0.93 -9.29 16.17
C TYR A 94 0.19 -10.15 16.78
N THR A 95 -0.14 -11.40 17.15
CA THR A 95 0.77 -12.36 17.78
C THR A 95 1.40 -13.34 16.80
N GLU A 96 1.11 -13.22 15.50
CA GLU A 96 1.44 -14.26 14.52
C GLU A 96 2.43 -13.74 13.47
N GLY A 97 3.41 -14.57 13.10
CA GLY A 97 4.33 -14.28 12.01
C GLY A 97 3.67 -14.37 10.62
N SER A 98 4.46 -14.17 9.57
CA SER A 98 3.97 -14.22 8.18
C SER A 98 3.17 -15.48 7.85
N GLN A 99 2.09 -15.32 7.09
CA GLN A 99 1.25 -16.45 6.69
C GLN A 99 1.99 -17.39 5.72
N ALA A 100 2.87 -16.89 4.86
CA ALA A 100 3.76 -17.72 4.04
C ALA A 100 4.70 -18.58 4.88
N GLY A 101 5.30 -18.03 5.95
CA GLY A 101 6.12 -18.80 6.89
C GLY A 101 5.34 -19.95 7.55
N ARG A 102 4.12 -19.65 8.02
CA ARG A 102 3.23 -20.65 8.61
C ARG A 102 2.74 -21.68 7.57
N LEU A 103 2.58 -21.29 6.31
CA LEU A 103 2.25 -22.21 5.23
C LEU A 103 3.37 -23.24 5.01
N VAL A 104 4.65 -22.88 5.18
CA VAL A 104 5.76 -23.87 5.14
C VAL A 104 5.54 -24.96 6.19
N GLU A 105 5.18 -24.58 7.42
CA GLU A 105 4.93 -25.53 8.51
C GLU A 105 3.73 -26.43 8.24
N VAL A 106 2.64 -25.87 7.70
CA VAL A 106 1.43 -26.61 7.33
C VAL A 106 1.74 -27.58 6.19
N ALA A 107 2.40 -27.10 5.14
CA ALA A 107 2.75 -27.91 3.97
C ALA A 107 3.75 -29.04 4.29
N GLY A 108 4.58 -28.88 5.33
CA GLY A 108 5.43 -29.96 5.84
C GLY A 108 4.70 -31.05 6.63
N ARG A 109 3.47 -30.81 7.09
CA ARG A 109 2.67 -31.76 7.89
C ARG A 109 1.54 -32.42 7.11
N TYR A 110 0.98 -31.72 6.14
CA TYR A 110 -0.17 -32.15 5.35
C TYR A 110 0.20 -32.35 3.89
N ARG A 111 -0.61 -33.11 3.15
CA ARG A 111 -0.58 -33.11 1.68
C ARG A 111 -1.49 -31.99 1.18
N VAL A 112 -0.95 -30.78 1.04
CA VAL A 112 -1.72 -29.60 0.62
C VAL A 112 -2.06 -29.74 -0.87
N ASN A 113 -3.35 -29.82 -1.20
CA ASN A 113 -3.79 -29.94 -2.60
C ASN A 113 -4.33 -28.63 -3.17
N THR A 114 -4.64 -27.66 -2.31
CA THR A 114 -5.22 -26.37 -2.70
C THR A 114 -4.76 -25.29 -1.71
N VAL A 115 -4.31 -24.17 -2.25
CA VAL A 115 -4.03 -22.95 -1.50
C VAL A 115 -4.88 -21.83 -2.07
N VAL A 116 -5.71 -21.19 -1.25
CA VAL A 116 -6.55 -20.04 -1.64
C VAL A 116 -5.98 -18.79 -1.00
N VAL A 117 -5.67 -17.79 -1.82
CA VAL A 117 -5.21 -16.48 -1.38
C VAL A 117 -6.31 -15.46 -1.66
N GLN A 118 -6.74 -14.71 -0.65
CA GLN A 118 -7.65 -13.57 -0.81
C GLN A 118 -7.10 -12.38 0.00
N VAL A 119 -6.36 -11.52 -0.68
CA VAL A 119 -5.67 -10.37 -0.07
C VAL A 119 -5.60 -9.21 -1.08
N GLY A 120 -5.47 -7.98 -0.58
CA GLY A 120 -5.47 -6.76 -1.38
C GLY A 120 -6.44 -5.69 -0.89
N ALA A 121 -7.53 -6.06 -0.20
CA ALA A 121 -8.54 -5.11 0.25
C ALA A 121 -8.02 -4.12 1.30
N ASN A 122 -7.07 -4.54 2.14
CA ASN A 122 -6.44 -3.71 3.17
C ASN A 122 -5.19 -2.96 2.67
N ASP A 123 -4.70 -3.29 1.48
CA ASP A 123 -3.57 -2.58 0.86
C ASP A 123 -4.02 -1.21 0.31
N ASP A 124 -3.49 -0.78 -0.85
CA ASP A 124 -3.78 0.55 -1.41
C ASP A 124 -5.23 0.68 -1.93
N ALA A 125 -5.91 -0.45 -2.16
CA ALA A 125 -7.36 -0.46 -2.39
C ALA A 125 -8.10 0.14 -1.18
N ALA A 126 -7.60 -0.13 0.03
CA ALA A 126 -8.07 0.38 1.31
C ALA A 126 -9.61 0.38 1.37
N LEU A 127 -10.22 -0.78 1.13
CA LEU A 127 -11.68 -0.90 1.01
C LEU A 127 -12.39 -0.43 2.28
N PHE A 128 -11.83 -0.74 3.46
CA PHE A 128 -12.34 -0.22 4.73
C PHE A 128 -12.33 1.33 4.76
N GLY A 129 -11.20 1.95 4.42
CA GLY A 129 -11.07 3.41 4.38
C GLY A 129 -11.98 4.06 3.35
N THR A 130 -12.17 3.41 2.20
CA THR A 130 -13.12 3.82 1.16
C THR A 130 -14.56 3.74 1.66
N GLY A 131 -14.93 2.66 2.34
CA GLY A 131 -16.23 2.52 3.00
C GLY A 131 -16.48 3.64 4.02
N VAL A 132 -15.52 3.91 4.90
CA VAL A 132 -15.61 5.01 5.88
C VAL A 132 -15.79 6.37 5.20
N ALA A 133 -15.09 6.64 4.10
CA ALA A 133 -15.25 7.89 3.34
C ALA A 133 -16.65 8.01 2.73
N CYS A 134 -17.20 6.94 2.18
CA CYS A 134 -18.58 6.93 1.66
C CYS A 134 -19.62 7.11 2.77
N ILE A 135 -19.39 6.54 3.96
CA ILE A 135 -20.25 6.75 5.13
C ILE A 135 -20.20 8.21 5.59
N ARG A 136 -19.02 8.83 5.62
CA ARG A 136 -18.88 10.26 5.96
C ARG A 136 -19.62 11.15 4.98
N ALA A 137 -19.49 10.89 3.68
CA ALA A 137 -20.21 11.62 2.63
C ALA A 137 -21.74 11.44 2.72
N PHE A 138 -22.22 10.30 3.23
CA PHE A 138 -23.64 10.09 3.48
C PHE A 138 -24.16 10.88 4.69
N ILE A 139 -23.37 10.96 5.76
CA ILE A 139 -23.78 11.59 7.03
C ILE A 139 -23.64 13.12 6.99
N ASP A 140 -22.56 13.64 6.41
CA ASP A 140 -22.34 15.09 6.28
C ASP A 140 -22.60 15.52 4.82
N PRO A 141 -23.71 16.21 4.52
CA PRO A 141 -24.03 16.65 3.17
C PRO A 141 -23.08 17.73 2.63
N ARG A 142 -22.13 18.24 3.44
CA ARG A 142 -21.08 19.15 2.99
C ARG A 142 -19.89 18.41 2.38
N GLU A 143 -19.72 17.13 2.69
CA GLU A 143 -18.67 16.30 2.13
C GLU A 143 -19.03 15.90 0.69
N PRO A 144 -18.09 15.97 -0.26
CA PRO A 144 -18.34 15.51 -1.62
C PRO A 144 -18.57 13.99 -1.67
N PRO A 145 -19.33 13.47 -2.65
CA PRO A 145 -19.56 12.03 -2.80
C PRO A 145 -18.25 11.25 -2.89
N CYS A 146 -18.16 10.10 -2.23
CA CYS A 146 -16.93 9.32 -2.23
C CYS A 146 -16.57 8.81 -3.64
N ARG A 147 -17.55 8.54 -4.50
CA ARG A 147 -17.28 8.15 -5.89
C ARG A 147 -16.56 9.24 -6.68
N GLU A 148 -16.74 10.52 -6.31
CA GLU A 148 -16.12 11.66 -6.98
C GLU A 148 -14.72 11.94 -6.43
N THR A 149 -14.50 11.71 -5.13
CA THR A 149 -13.18 11.89 -4.50
C THR A 149 -12.26 10.69 -4.66
N ILE A 150 -12.79 9.47 -4.61
CA ILE A 150 -12.03 8.21 -4.68
C ILE A 150 -12.04 7.63 -6.08
N GLY A 151 -13.12 7.78 -6.85
CA GLY A 151 -13.24 7.28 -8.23
C GLY A 151 -12.01 7.55 -9.11
N PRO A 152 -11.51 8.79 -9.18
CA PRO A 152 -10.31 9.11 -9.96
C PRO A 152 -9.03 8.39 -9.52
N LEU A 153 -8.97 7.94 -8.27
CA LEU A 153 -7.79 7.27 -7.69
C LEU A 153 -7.82 5.75 -7.87
N VAL A 154 -8.96 5.17 -8.28
CA VAL A 154 -9.11 3.71 -8.38
C VAL A 154 -8.02 3.06 -9.24
N PRO A 155 -7.71 3.53 -10.46
CA PRO A 155 -6.70 2.87 -11.30
C PRO A 155 -5.32 2.80 -10.63
N GLU A 156 -4.89 3.88 -9.97
CA GLU A 156 -3.60 3.93 -9.27
C GLU A 156 -3.60 3.00 -8.05
N ARG A 157 -4.68 3.02 -7.25
CA ARG A 157 -4.83 2.15 -6.09
C ARG A 157 -4.85 0.67 -6.46
N MET A 158 -5.52 0.31 -7.55
CA MET A 158 -5.55 -1.05 -8.05
C MET A 158 -4.17 -1.51 -8.53
N ALA A 159 -3.42 -0.66 -9.24
CA ALA A 159 -2.07 -0.98 -9.66
C ALA A 159 -1.10 -1.17 -8.47
N ALA A 160 -1.20 -0.32 -7.46
CA ALA A 160 -0.39 -0.45 -6.24
C ALA A 160 -0.74 -1.72 -5.45
N THR A 161 -2.04 -2.02 -5.31
CA THR A 161 -2.54 -3.27 -4.72
C THR A 161 -2.02 -4.48 -5.47
N ALA A 162 -2.15 -4.50 -6.80
CA ALA A 162 -1.70 -5.61 -7.64
C ALA A 162 -0.22 -5.95 -7.44
N ALA A 163 0.66 -4.94 -7.34
CA ALA A 163 2.09 -5.16 -7.14
C ALA A 163 2.40 -5.85 -5.80
N LYS A 164 1.68 -5.48 -4.73
CA LYS A 164 1.84 -6.09 -3.40
C LYS A 164 1.28 -7.51 -3.36
N VAL A 165 0.09 -7.72 -3.92
CA VAL A 165 -0.53 -9.05 -4.02
C VAL A 165 0.34 -9.98 -4.86
N GLU A 166 0.91 -9.51 -5.96
CA GLU A 166 1.82 -10.29 -6.80
C GLU A 166 3.05 -10.78 -6.02
N THR A 167 3.59 -9.94 -5.14
CA THR A 167 4.69 -10.32 -4.24
C THR A 167 4.22 -11.41 -3.27
N ALA A 168 3.07 -11.22 -2.61
CA ALA A 168 2.51 -12.20 -1.69
C ALA A 168 2.26 -13.57 -2.36
N VAL A 169 1.67 -13.59 -3.56
CA VAL A 169 1.39 -14.82 -4.32
C VAL A 169 2.70 -15.53 -4.73
N ARG A 170 3.74 -14.78 -5.11
CA ARG A 170 5.06 -15.37 -5.38
C ARG A 170 5.70 -15.99 -4.15
N ASP A 171 5.53 -15.36 -2.99
CA ASP A 171 6.04 -15.88 -1.72
C ASP A 171 5.25 -17.10 -1.25
N VAL A 172 3.94 -17.16 -1.48
CA VAL A 172 3.14 -18.38 -1.27
C VAL A 172 3.67 -19.53 -2.13
N ARG A 173 3.97 -19.29 -3.42
CA ARG A 173 4.64 -20.31 -4.26
C ARG A 173 6.00 -20.70 -3.70
N SER A 174 6.76 -19.74 -3.18
CA SER A 174 8.07 -19.98 -2.59
C SER A 174 7.98 -20.82 -1.31
N ALA A 175 6.99 -20.56 -0.45
CA ALA A 175 6.69 -21.36 0.74
C ALA A 175 6.36 -22.82 0.38
N MET A 176 5.52 -23.01 -0.62
CA MET A 176 5.19 -24.35 -1.12
C MET A 176 6.43 -25.08 -1.67
N ARG A 177 7.28 -24.39 -2.44
CA ARG A 177 8.57 -24.97 -2.91
C ARG A 177 9.51 -25.32 -1.76
N GLN A 178 9.60 -24.49 -0.72
CA GLN A 178 10.42 -24.79 0.46
C GLN A 178 9.93 -26.03 1.20
N ALA A 179 8.62 -26.28 1.20
CA ALA A 179 8.01 -27.50 1.72
C ALA A 179 8.08 -28.71 0.77
N GLY A 180 8.73 -28.57 -0.40
CA GLY A 180 8.96 -29.67 -1.35
C GLY A 180 7.88 -29.85 -2.43
N TYR A 181 6.94 -28.92 -2.58
CA TYR A 181 5.89 -28.99 -3.59
C TYR A 181 6.34 -28.39 -4.93
N GLY A 182 6.10 -29.14 -6.00
CA GLY A 182 6.09 -28.66 -7.38
C GLY A 182 4.88 -27.78 -7.69
N VAL A 183 4.92 -27.11 -8.83
CA VAL A 183 3.86 -26.19 -9.27
C VAL A 183 2.56 -26.88 -9.65
N ASP A 184 2.61 -28.18 -9.96
CA ASP A 184 1.46 -29.00 -10.36
C ASP A 184 0.91 -29.86 -9.21
N ASP A 185 1.56 -29.84 -8.04
CA ASP A 185 1.16 -30.66 -6.88
C ASP A 185 -0.08 -30.12 -6.16
N TYR A 186 -0.43 -28.84 -6.39
CA TYR A 186 -1.54 -28.16 -5.75
C TYR A 186 -2.15 -27.08 -6.65
N ALA A 187 -3.43 -26.78 -6.45
CA ALA A 187 -4.07 -25.63 -7.06
C ALA A 187 -3.79 -24.36 -6.23
N LEU A 188 -3.14 -23.37 -6.83
CA LEU A 188 -3.02 -22.03 -6.24
C LEU A 188 -4.14 -21.14 -6.80
N VAL A 189 -5.08 -20.74 -5.94
CA VAL A 189 -6.23 -19.90 -6.31
C VAL A 189 -6.03 -18.50 -5.73
N LEU A 190 -6.12 -17.48 -6.58
CA LEU A 190 -6.24 -16.08 -6.16
C LEU A 190 -7.70 -15.65 -6.33
N ALA A 191 -8.38 -15.36 -5.21
CA ALA A 191 -9.79 -14.96 -5.20
C ALA A 191 -9.95 -13.44 -5.06
N SER A 192 -10.91 -12.86 -5.78
CA SER A 192 -11.33 -11.45 -5.58
C SER A 192 -12.33 -11.32 -4.41
N TYR A 193 -12.99 -10.18 -4.27
CA TYR A 193 -13.87 -9.86 -3.13
C TYR A 193 -15.33 -9.72 -3.56
N ALA A 194 -16.24 -10.18 -2.71
CA ALA A 194 -17.67 -9.91 -2.89
C ALA A 194 -18.00 -8.46 -2.52
N SER A 195 -18.84 -7.81 -3.35
CA SER A 195 -19.28 -6.46 -3.06
C SER A 195 -20.30 -6.44 -1.91
N PRO A 196 -20.12 -5.59 -0.89
CA PRO A 196 -20.94 -5.66 0.32
C PRO A 196 -22.26 -4.88 0.23
N VAL A 197 -22.36 -3.89 -0.66
CA VAL A 197 -23.51 -3.00 -0.83
C VAL A 197 -23.71 -2.65 -2.31
N THR A 198 -24.93 -2.23 -2.68
CA THR A 198 -25.33 -1.89 -4.06
C THR A 198 -26.34 -0.74 -4.07
N GLU A 199 -26.51 -0.06 -5.19
CA GLU A 199 -27.59 0.88 -5.46
C GLU A 199 -29.01 0.32 -5.20
N HIS A 200 -29.16 -1.01 -5.19
CA HIS A 200 -30.43 -1.72 -4.97
C HIS A 200 -30.85 -1.84 -3.51
N MET A 201 -30.09 -1.26 -2.55
CA MET A 201 -30.50 -1.21 -1.15
C MET A 201 -31.94 -0.67 -0.98
N LEU A 202 -32.66 -1.21 0.01
CA LEU A 202 -34.03 -0.82 0.34
C LEU A 202 -34.12 0.68 0.76
N PRO A 203 -35.29 1.32 0.66
CA PRO A 203 -35.50 2.66 1.19
C PRO A 203 -35.17 2.75 2.69
N LEU A 204 -34.75 3.93 3.16
CA LEU A 204 -34.34 4.17 4.56
C LEU A 204 -33.16 3.30 5.01
N GLN A 205 -32.30 2.87 4.08
CA GLN A 205 -31.13 2.03 4.32
C GLN A 205 -30.19 2.55 5.43
N GLY A 206 -30.10 3.87 5.59
CA GLY A 206 -29.30 4.47 6.66
C GLY A 206 -29.78 4.08 8.06
N LEU A 207 -31.10 4.00 8.28
CA LEU A 207 -31.69 3.53 9.55
C LEU A 207 -31.57 2.01 9.71
N ALA A 208 -31.43 1.30 8.60
CA ALA A 208 -31.29 -0.15 8.57
C ALA A 208 -29.85 -0.63 8.79
N GLY A 209 -28.87 0.28 8.94
CA GLY A 209 -27.46 -0.06 9.17
C GLY A 209 -26.57 -0.03 7.93
N CYS A 210 -27.02 0.61 6.84
CA CYS A 210 -26.22 0.83 5.63
C CYS A 210 -26.18 2.33 5.28
N PRO A 211 -25.38 3.15 5.98
CA PRO A 211 -25.30 4.59 5.76
C PRO A 211 -24.46 4.94 4.53
N TYR A 212 -24.89 4.48 3.36
CA TYR A 212 -24.32 4.82 2.06
C TYR A 212 -25.38 5.49 1.20
N SER A 213 -24.95 6.46 0.37
CA SER A 213 -25.79 6.93 -0.72
C SER A 213 -25.91 5.82 -1.76
N LYS A 214 -27.11 5.63 -2.34
CA LYS A 214 -27.31 4.61 -3.38
C LYS A 214 -26.36 4.78 -4.58
N PRO A 215 -26.09 6.00 -5.08
CA PRO A 215 -25.13 6.18 -6.17
C PRO A 215 -23.69 5.83 -5.79
N ASP A 216 -23.25 6.09 -4.56
CA ASP A 216 -21.92 5.68 -4.10
C ASP A 216 -21.81 4.17 -3.94
N ALA A 217 -22.85 3.52 -3.40
CA ALA A 217 -22.91 2.06 -3.31
C ALA A 217 -22.91 1.42 -4.70
N GLY A 218 -23.66 1.98 -5.66
CA GLY A 218 -23.65 1.53 -7.05
C GLY A 218 -22.27 1.68 -7.69
N TRP A 219 -21.61 2.83 -7.53
CA TRP A 219 -20.23 2.99 -7.98
C TRP A 219 -19.27 1.96 -7.37
N GLY A 220 -19.41 1.67 -6.07
CA GLY A 220 -18.67 0.60 -5.42
C GLY A 220 -18.87 -0.73 -6.14
N ARG A 221 -20.13 -1.11 -6.34
CA ARG A 221 -20.56 -2.37 -6.94
C ARG A 221 -20.16 -2.54 -8.42
N THR A 222 -20.22 -1.47 -9.21
CA THR A 222 -20.04 -1.54 -10.67
C THR A 222 -18.67 -1.05 -11.15
N THR A 223 -17.91 -0.37 -10.29
CA THR A 223 -16.63 0.23 -10.67
C THR A 223 -15.50 -0.22 -9.75
N LEU A 224 -15.63 -0.03 -8.43
CA LEU A 224 -14.53 -0.30 -7.49
C LEU A 224 -14.20 -1.80 -7.39
N PHE A 225 -15.19 -2.64 -7.09
CA PHE A 225 -14.99 -4.08 -6.95
C PHE A 225 -14.59 -4.77 -8.27
N PRO A 226 -15.21 -4.44 -9.43
CA PRO A 226 -14.74 -4.93 -10.71
C PRO A 226 -13.31 -4.49 -11.06
N ALA A 227 -12.89 -3.27 -10.71
CA ALA A 227 -11.51 -2.83 -10.94
C ALA A 227 -10.51 -3.60 -10.06
N LEU A 228 -10.87 -3.89 -8.80
CA LEU A 228 -10.06 -4.75 -7.93
C LEU A 228 -9.99 -6.18 -8.46
N SER A 229 -11.12 -6.74 -8.88
CA SER A 229 -11.17 -8.06 -9.51
C SER A 229 -10.26 -8.16 -10.74
N ALA A 230 -10.35 -7.20 -11.66
CA ALA A 230 -9.50 -7.17 -12.86
C ALA A 230 -8.00 -7.09 -12.50
N ALA A 231 -7.63 -6.25 -11.54
CA ALA A 231 -6.25 -6.14 -11.10
C ALA A 231 -5.70 -7.44 -10.48
N LEU A 232 -6.53 -8.17 -9.72
CA LEU A 232 -6.19 -9.47 -9.16
C LEU A 232 -6.13 -10.57 -10.23
N HIS A 233 -6.99 -10.51 -11.26
CA HIS A 233 -6.90 -11.41 -12.43
C HIS A 233 -5.55 -11.25 -13.13
N ASP A 234 -5.14 -10.01 -13.40
CA ASP A 234 -3.86 -9.76 -14.05
C ASP A 234 -2.67 -10.27 -13.19
N VAL A 235 -2.79 -10.23 -11.87
CA VAL A 235 -1.79 -10.83 -10.95
C VAL A 235 -1.78 -12.34 -11.08
N ALA A 236 -2.95 -12.98 -11.13
CA ALA A 236 -3.07 -14.42 -11.29
C ALA A 236 -2.38 -14.88 -12.57
N ASP A 237 -2.63 -14.19 -13.69
CA ASP A 237 -1.99 -14.46 -14.99
C ASP A 237 -0.45 -14.36 -14.90
N ARG A 238 0.09 -13.29 -14.29
CA ARG A 238 1.54 -13.08 -14.16
C ARG A 238 2.24 -14.06 -13.20
N THR A 239 1.48 -14.65 -12.28
CA THR A 239 2.00 -15.57 -11.26
C THR A 239 1.66 -17.03 -11.56
N GLY A 240 0.89 -17.28 -12.63
CA GLY A 240 0.33 -18.59 -12.96
C GLY A 240 -0.65 -19.12 -11.92
N ALA A 241 -1.17 -18.28 -11.03
CA ALA A 241 -2.25 -18.68 -10.12
C ALA A 241 -3.55 -18.75 -10.92
N ARG A 242 -4.47 -19.60 -10.48
CA ARG A 242 -5.83 -19.68 -11.04
C ARG A 242 -6.68 -18.57 -10.43
N PHE A 243 -7.46 -17.85 -11.23
CA PHE A 243 -8.24 -16.70 -10.77
C PHE A 243 -9.71 -17.05 -10.51
N LEU A 244 -10.23 -16.61 -9.35
CA LEU A 244 -11.65 -16.77 -9.02
C LEU A 244 -12.29 -15.43 -8.67
N ASP A 245 -13.14 -14.92 -9.55
CA ASP A 245 -13.85 -13.67 -9.32
C ASP A 245 -15.04 -13.86 -8.36
N MET A 246 -15.01 -13.20 -7.21
CA MET A 246 -16.07 -13.18 -6.21
C MET A 246 -16.93 -11.92 -6.24
N ALA A 247 -16.69 -10.95 -7.15
CA ALA A 247 -17.39 -9.66 -7.16
C ALA A 247 -18.92 -9.77 -7.20
N ARG A 248 -19.42 -10.86 -7.78
CA ARG A 248 -20.85 -11.19 -7.93
C ARG A 248 -21.30 -12.37 -7.06
N ALA A 249 -20.45 -12.85 -6.15
CA ALA A 249 -20.73 -14.05 -5.35
C ALA A 249 -21.91 -13.86 -4.38
N THR A 250 -22.23 -12.61 -4.06
CA THR A 250 -23.36 -12.22 -3.18
C THR A 250 -24.35 -11.29 -3.90
N GLU A 251 -24.38 -11.28 -5.23
CA GLU A 251 -25.29 -10.43 -6.02
C GLU A 251 -26.77 -10.71 -5.68
N GLY A 252 -27.51 -9.67 -5.32
CA GLY A 252 -28.90 -9.77 -4.87
C GLY A 252 -29.06 -10.13 -3.39
N TYR A 253 -27.97 -10.42 -2.67
CA TYR A 253 -27.96 -10.72 -1.24
C TYR A 253 -27.00 -9.78 -0.47
N GLU A 254 -26.62 -8.65 -1.06
CA GLU A 254 -25.79 -7.64 -0.40
C GLU A 254 -26.51 -7.00 0.80
N ALA A 255 -25.77 -6.27 1.65
CA ALA A 255 -26.32 -5.68 2.86
C ALA A 255 -27.43 -4.66 2.52
N CYS A 256 -28.51 -4.69 3.30
CA CYS A 256 -29.71 -3.87 3.09
C CYS A 256 -30.45 -4.09 1.76
N THR A 257 -30.27 -5.22 1.07
CA THR A 257 -31.03 -5.55 -0.14
C THR A 257 -32.24 -6.44 0.13
N GLN A 258 -32.26 -7.13 1.28
CA GLN A 258 -33.32 -8.06 1.65
C GLN A 258 -34.22 -7.49 2.76
N PRO A 259 -35.51 -7.89 2.81
CA PRO A 259 -36.42 -7.44 3.85
C PRO A 259 -35.96 -7.79 5.27
N THR A 260 -35.24 -8.91 5.41
CA THR A 260 -34.71 -9.37 6.69
C THR A 260 -33.21 -9.61 6.61
N GLN A 261 -32.49 -9.28 7.68
CA GLN A 261 -31.03 -9.45 7.75
C GLN A 261 -30.59 -10.92 7.64
N ALA A 262 -31.44 -11.87 8.06
CA ALA A 262 -31.14 -13.30 7.97
C ALA A 262 -31.03 -13.82 6.53
N GLN A 263 -31.63 -13.10 5.57
CA GLN A 263 -31.56 -13.42 4.14
C GLN A 263 -30.34 -12.77 3.47
N GLU A 264 -29.64 -11.87 4.15
CA GLU A 264 -28.48 -11.17 3.58
C GLU A 264 -27.22 -12.02 3.72
N TRP A 265 -26.42 -12.01 2.66
CA TRP A 265 -25.13 -12.68 2.60
C TRP A 265 -23.99 -11.75 3.00
N GLN A 266 -24.29 -10.49 3.28
CA GLN A 266 -23.34 -9.50 3.76
C GLN A 266 -23.88 -8.87 5.04
N ARG A 267 -23.02 -8.68 6.04
CA ARG A 267 -23.38 -7.99 7.28
C ARG A 267 -23.66 -6.51 7.01
N ARG A 268 -24.64 -5.95 7.71
CA ARG A 268 -24.82 -4.50 7.86
C ARG A 268 -23.76 -3.96 8.84
N ILE A 269 -23.78 -2.66 9.14
CA ILE A 269 -23.01 -2.15 10.29
C ILE A 269 -23.36 -2.99 11.52
N THR A 270 -22.34 -3.63 12.07
CA THR A 270 -22.44 -4.52 13.22
C THR A 270 -21.47 -4.00 14.26
N VAL A 271 -21.93 -3.91 15.51
CA VAL A 271 -21.10 -3.51 16.65
C VAL A 271 -20.87 -4.74 17.51
N ASP A 272 -19.62 -5.16 17.67
CA ASP A 272 -19.25 -6.25 18.56
C ASP A 272 -18.91 -5.71 19.96
N PRO A 273 -19.79 -5.86 20.97
CA PRO A 273 -19.52 -5.39 22.31
C PRO A 273 -18.43 -6.21 23.01
N GLU A 274 -18.14 -7.45 22.57
CA GLU A 274 -17.07 -8.26 23.16
C GLU A 274 -15.68 -7.68 22.89
N ALA A 275 -15.54 -6.87 21.84
CA ALA A 275 -14.31 -6.12 21.59
C ALA A 275 -13.93 -5.22 22.78
N LEU A 276 -14.91 -4.67 23.52
CA LEU A 276 -14.70 -3.88 24.73
C LEU A 276 -14.21 -4.72 25.92
N VAL A 277 -14.56 -6.00 25.93
CA VAL A 277 -14.21 -6.94 27.01
C VAL A 277 -12.75 -7.36 26.88
N TYR A 278 -12.28 -7.66 25.66
CA TYR A 278 -10.95 -8.21 25.42
C TYR A 278 -9.88 -7.16 25.09
N GLY A 279 -10.23 -5.99 24.53
CA GLY A 279 -9.24 -5.04 23.99
C GLY A 279 -9.02 -3.72 24.73
N GLY A 280 -9.61 -3.53 25.92
CA GLY A 280 -9.45 -2.29 26.70
C GLY A 280 -9.95 -1.03 25.96
N LEU A 281 -9.47 0.17 26.35
CA LEU A 281 -9.88 1.44 25.73
C LEU A 281 -9.43 1.59 24.25
N ASP A 282 -8.40 0.82 23.84
CA ASP A 282 -7.87 0.83 22.47
C ASP A 282 -8.76 0.04 21.49
N ALA A 283 -9.68 -0.80 22.01
CA ALA A 283 -10.69 -1.49 21.20
C ALA A 283 -11.75 -0.55 20.60
N ILE A 284 -11.88 0.67 21.14
CA ILE A 284 -12.83 1.69 20.65
C ILE A 284 -12.39 2.13 19.24
N GLY A 285 -12.95 1.48 18.22
CA GLY A 285 -12.62 1.77 16.82
C GLY A 285 -12.85 0.58 15.89
N PHE A 286 -11.79 0.20 15.17
CA PHE A 286 -11.80 -0.84 14.13
C PHE A 286 -12.40 -2.17 14.61
N HIS A 287 -11.95 -2.68 15.76
CA HIS A 287 -12.41 -3.95 16.32
C HIS A 287 -13.89 -3.95 16.71
N LEU A 288 -14.46 -2.80 17.08
CA LEU A 288 -15.90 -2.70 17.38
C LEU A 288 -16.77 -2.91 16.14
N ALA A 289 -16.29 -2.52 14.96
CA ALA A 289 -17.07 -2.56 13.73
C ALA A 289 -16.59 -3.66 12.76
N GLN A 290 -15.71 -4.55 13.21
CA GLN A 290 -14.96 -5.48 12.37
C GLN A 290 -15.84 -6.32 11.44
N GLU A 291 -16.95 -6.85 11.95
CA GLU A 291 -17.86 -7.73 11.19
C GLU A 291 -18.66 -6.98 10.11
N SER A 292 -18.67 -5.64 10.16
CA SER A 292 -19.48 -4.82 9.26
C SER A 292 -19.10 -5.04 7.81
N PHE A 293 -20.09 -5.25 6.94
CA PHE A 293 -19.90 -5.38 5.49
C PHE A 293 -19.00 -6.55 5.06
N HIS A 294 -18.92 -7.60 5.88
CA HIS A 294 -18.27 -8.86 5.53
C HIS A 294 -19.28 -9.99 5.24
N PRO A 295 -18.87 -11.02 4.48
CA PRO A 295 -19.75 -12.14 4.15
C PRO A 295 -20.23 -12.89 5.40
N THR A 296 -21.51 -13.27 5.44
CA THR A 296 -22.08 -14.06 6.54
C THR A 296 -21.69 -15.54 6.44
N ALA A 297 -21.98 -16.34 7.47
CA ALA A 297 -21.75 -17.79 7.42
C ALA A 297 -22.48 -18.47 6.24
N ALA A 298 -23.67 -17.96 5.87
CA ALA A 298 -24.41 -18.42 4.70
C ALA A 298 -23.64 -18.12 3.40
N ALA A 299 -23.08 -16.91 3.27
CA ALA A 299 -22.26 -16.51 2.14
C ALA A 299 -20.99 -17.35 2.03
N HIS A 300 -20.26 -17.54 3.13
CA HIS A 300 -19.07 -18.39 3.16
C HIS A 300 -19.35 -19.83 2.78
N ALA A 301 -20.53 -20.37 3.12
CA ALA A 301 -20.93 -21.70 2.67
C ALA A 301 -21.08 -21.77 1.14
N GLN A 302 -21.65 -20.73 0.51
CA GLN A 302 -21.80 -20.67 -0.95
C GLN A 302 -20.47 -20.38 -1.66
N MET A 303 -19.68 -19.43 -1.14
CA MET A 303 -18.35 -19.11 -1.67
C MET A 303 -17.44 -20.34 -1.60
N GLY A 304 -17.44 -21.07 -0.48
CA GLY A 304 -16.65 -22.29 -0.34
C GLY A 304 -17.07 -23.38 -1.32
N ARG A 305 -18.38 -23.59 -1.52
CA ARG A 305 -18.89 -24.48 -2.56
C ARG A 305 -18.36 -24.10 -3.94
N CYS A 306 -18.45 -22.82 -4.30
CA CYS A 306 -17.97 -22.32 -5.58
C CYS A 306 -16.45 -22.46 -5.74
N VAL A 307 -15.64 -22.23 -4.69
CA VAL A 307 -14.19 -22.54 -4.69
C VAL A 307 -13.95 -24.02 -4.99
N GLY A 308 -14.74 -24.91 -4.38
CA GLY A 308 -14.66 -26.34 -4.62
C GLY A 308 -15.00 -26.71 -6.07
N GLU A 309 -16.07 -26.15 -6.62
CA GLU A 309 -16.46 -26.33 -8.03
C GLU A 309 -15.39 -25.80 -8.98
N PHE A 310 -14.84 -24.61 -8.70
CA PHE A 310 -13.77 -24.01 -9.48
C PHE A 310 -12.55 -24.92 -9.54
N VAL A 311 -12.02 -25.35 -8.39
CA VAL A 311 -10.81 -26.18 -8.36
C VAL A 311 -11.03 -27.49 -9.12
N ARG A 312 -12.17 -28.16 -8.94
CA ARG A 312 -12.54 -29.41 -9.63
C ARG A 312 -12.76 -29.23 -11.13
N SER A 313 -13.19 -28.06 -11.58
CA SER A 313 -13.39 -27.79 -13.02
C SER A 313 -12.08 -27.79 -13.82
N GLY A 314 -10.93 -27.56 -13.15
CA GLY A 314 -9.65 -27.38 -13.82
C GLY A 314 -9.49 -26.07 -14.59
N SER A 315 -10.47 -25.17 -14.53
CA SER A 315 -10.43 -23.88 -15.25
C SER A 315 -9.37 -22.93 -14.69
N ASP A 316 -8.67 -22.20 -15.55
CA ASP A 316 -7.68 -21.20 -15.11
C ASP A 316 -8.33 -19.96 -14.52
N ALA A 317 -9.51 -19.57 -15.02
CA ALA A 317 -10.29 -18.45 -14.50
C ALA A 317 -11.80 -18.72 -14.54
N ALA A 318 -12.52 -18.26 -13.53
CA ALA A 318 -13.98 -18.33 -13.46
C ALA A 318 -14.55 -17.24 -12.52
N ALA A 319 -15.86 -17.07 -12.51
CA ALA A 319 -16.57 -16.20 -11.58
C ALA A 319 -17.57 -16.98 -10.73
N CYS A 320 -17.66 -16.62 -9.46
CA CYS A 320 -18.71 -17.06 -8.55
C CYS A 320 -19.86 -16.06 -8.61
N VAL A 321 -21.05 -16.54 -8.99
CA VAL A 321 -22.24 -15.69 -9.20
C VAL A 321 -23.41 -16.23 -8.41
N ALA A 322 -24.02 -15.38 -7.60
CA ALA A 322 -25.25 -15.73 -6.88
C ALA A 322 -26.41 -15.96 -7.87
N GLY A 323 -27.07 -17.10 -7.74
CA GLY A 323 -28.23 -17.50 -8.51
C GLY A 323 -29.55 -17.27 -7.78
N PRO A 324 -30.68 -17.34 -8.50
CA PRO A 324 -32.02 -17.18 -7.94
C PRO A 324 -32.45 -18.34 -7.02
N ASP A 325 -31.70 -19.44 -7.00
CA ASP A 325 -31.90 -20.63 -6.17
C ASP A 325 -31.19 -20.55 -4.81
N GLU A 326 -30.81 -19.33 -4.38
CA GLU A 326 -30.05 -19.08 -3.15
C GLU A 326 -28.72 -19.85 -3.10
N ARG A 327 -28.10 -20.07 -4.27
CA ARG A 327 -26.79 -20.71 -4.40
C ARG A 327 -25.84 -19.87 -5.25
N THR A 328 -24.56 -19.91 -4.93
CA THR A 328 -23.52 -19.35 -5.80
C THR A 328 -23.07 -20.42 -6.78
N HIS A 329 -23.07 -20.10 -8.08
CA HIS A 329 -22.69 -20.98 -9.17
C HIS A 329 -21.37 -20.53 -9.77
N LEU A 330 -20.62 -21.49 -10.31
CA LEU A 330 -19.46 -21.20 -11.13
C LEU A 330 -19.90 -20.82 -12.55
N GLU A 331 -19.70 -19.56 -12.93
CA GLU A 331 -19.77 -19.10 -14.31
C GLU A 331 -18.37 -19.13 -14.93
N PRO A 332 -18.19 -19.71 -16.13
CA PRO A 332 -16.94 -19.54 -16.87
C PRO A 332 -16.63 -18.05 -16.98
N ALA A 333 -15.37 -17.67 -16.81
CA ALA A 333 -14.97 -16.30 -17.06
C ALA A 333 -15.44 -15.93 -18.48
N PRO A 334 -16.09 -14.77 -18.70
CA PRO A 334 -16.43 -14.35 -20.04
C PRO A 334 -15.14 -14.41 -20.87
N ALA A 335 -15.20 -15.03 -22.06
CA ALA A 335 -14.06 -15.09 -22.97
C ALA A 335 -13.45 -13.69 -23.03
N GLN A 336 -12.21 -13.55 -22.55
CA GLN A 336 -11.56 -12.25 -22.43
C GLN A 336 -11.79 -11.52 -23.75
N ARG A 337 -12.40 -10.33 -23.67
CA ARG A 337 -12.23 -9.35 -24.73
C ARG A 337 -10.71 -9.30 -24.93
N PRO A 338 -10.19 -9.52 -26.15
CA PRO A 338 -8.77 -9.54 -26.36
C PRO A 338 -8.19 -8.30 -25.67
N PRO A 339 -7.01 -8.40 -25.01
CA PRO A 339 -6.35 -7.22 -24.47
C PRO A 339 -6.49 -6.15 -25.54
N PRO A 340 -6.93 -4.91 -25.21
CA PRO A 340 -7.11 -3.88 -26.23
C PRO A 340 -5.88 -3.97 -27.09
N GLU A 341 -6.11 -4.31 -28.38
CA GLU A 341 -5.04 -4.59 -29.31
C GLU A 341 -3.99 -3.54 -29.01
N ARG A 342 -2.75 -3.96 -28.77
CA ARG A 342 -1.65 -3.01 -28.98
C ARG A 342 -1.73 -2.70 -30.47
N THR A 343 -2.68 -1.85 -30.86
CA THR A 343 -2.47 -0.90 -31.91
C THR A 343 -1.25 -0.16 -31.40
N HIS A 344 -0.10 -0.63 -31.86
CA HIS A 344 0.86 0.27 -32.45
C HIS A 344 0.06 1.16 -33.42
N HIS A 345 -0.65 2.14 -32.87
CA HIS A 345 -0.70 3.41 -33.52
C HIS A 345 0.78 3.82 -33.56
N HIS A 346 1.43 3.43 -34.65
CA HIS A 346 2.13 4.39 -35.49
C HIS A 346 1.13 5.50 -35.85
N GLY A 347 0.63 6.21 -34.84
CA GLY A 347 0.22 7.57 -34.99
C GLY A 347 1.49 8.24 -35.42
N ALA A 348 1.49 8.73 -36.66
CA ALA A 348 2.48 9.66 -37.13
C ALA A 348 2.81 10.60 -35.97
N ALA A 349 4.11 10.71 -35.68
CA ALA A 349 4.61 11.57 -34.62
C ALA A 349 3.81 12.88 -34.65
N PRO A 350 3.21 13.32 -33.54
CA PRO A 350 2.63 14.65 -33.49
C PRO A 350 3.72 15.61 -33.98
N PRO A 351 3.46 16.41 -35.03
CA PRO A 351 4.47 17.35 -35.49
C PRO A 351 4.68 18.30 -34.32
N ASN A 352 5.93 18.35 -33.84
CA ASN A 352 6.42 19.16 -32.72
C ASN A 352 6.28 18.53 -31.32
N VAL A 353 6.77 17.31 -31.13
CA VAL A 353 7.45 16.98 -29.86
C VAL A 353 8.90 17.40 -30.02
N VAL A 354 9.24 18.55 -29.42
CA VAL A 354 10.64 18.89 -29.18
C VAL A 354 11.15 17.82 -28.21
N ALA A 355 11.93 16.87 -28.72
CA ALA A 355 12.81 16.09 -27.88
C ALA A 355 13.66 17.12 -27.10
N VAL A 356 13.42 17.24 -25.79
CA VAL A 356 14.32 18.00 -24.95
C VAL A 356 15.58 17.15 -24.83
N THR A 357 16.54 17.44 -25.70
CA THR A 357 17.91 16.97 -25.58
C THR A 357 18.37 17.32 -24.16
N ILE A 358 18.71 16.31 -23.37
CA ILE A 358 19.39 16.54 -22.08
C ILE A 358 20.74 17.15 -22.45
N GLY A 359 20.87 18.46 -22.30
CA GLY A 359 22.15 19.14 -22.44
C GLY A 359 23.16 18.53 -21.46
N GLU A 360 24.39 18.31 -21.92
CA GLU A 360 25.50 17.84 -21.09
C GLU A 360 25.93 18.94 -20.11
N ASN A 361 25.20 19.12 -19.01
CA ASN A 361 25.73 19.83 -17.85
C ASN A 361 26.27 18.80 -16.85
N THR A 362 27.60 18.67 -16.79
CA THR A 362 28.27 17.68 -15.93
C THR A 362 28.09 17.99 -14.44
N THR A 363 27.91 19.26 -14.07
CA THR A 363 27.83 19.73 -12.69
C THR A 363 26.62 19.19 -11.94
N THR A 364 25.42 19.18 -12.54
CA THR A 364 24.20 18.67 -11.87
C THR A 364 24.19 17.14 -11.71
N ARG A 365 25.15 16.43 -12.33
CA ARG A 365 25.27 14.96 -12.22
C ARG A 365 26.15 14.51 -11.06
N LEU A 366 26.94 15.42 -10.49
CA LEU A 366 27.84 15.13 -9.38
C LEU A 366 27.06 14.86 -8.09
N ALA A 367 27.57 13.96 -7.25
CA ALA A 367 26.97 13.73 -5.94
C ALA A 367 27.16 14.96 -5.03
N ALA A 368 26.25 15.17 -4.08
CA ALA A 368 26.33 16.31 -3.14
C ALA A 368 27.70 16.41 -2.43
N VAL A 369 28.28 15.27 -2.06
CA VAL A 369 29.60 15.21 -1.40
C VAL A 369 30.73 15.66 -2.33
N GLU A 370 30.63 15.39 -3.63
CA GLU A 370 31.61 15.80 -4.64
C GLU A 370 31.47 17.29 -4.94
N LEU A 371 30.24 17.77 -5.15
CA LEU A 371 29.95 19.19 -5.34
C LEU A 371 30.46 20.02 -4.16
N ALA A 372 30.17 19.59 -2.93
CA ALA A 372 30.62 20.32 -1.74
C ALA A 372 32.14 20.28 -1.61
N ARG A 373 32.79 19.15 -1.93
CA ARG A 373 34.25 19.05 -1.92
C ARG A 373 34.87 20.01 -2.93
N SER A 374 34.41 20.00 -4.18
CA SER A 374 34.95 20.83 -5.25
C SER A 374 34.66 22.32 -5.04
N THR A 375 33.50 22.67 -4.46
CA THR A 375 33.21 24.06 -4.11
C THR A 375 34.08 24.55 -2.94
N ARG A 376 34.30 23.71 -1.91
CA ARG A 376 35.20 24.04 -0.79
C ARG A 376 36.68 24.15 -1.20
N SER A 377 37.14 23.37 -2.18
CA SER A 377 38.53 23.44 -2.66
C SER A 377 38.78 24.57 -3.67
N GLY A 378 37.71 25.22 -4.13
CA GLY A 378 37.75 26.23 -5.20
C GLY A 378 37.95 25.63 -6.59
N GLU A 379 37.74 24.31 -6.76
CA GLU A 379 37.71 23.66 -8.08
C GLU A 379 36.48 24.08 -8.89
N LEU A 380 35.35 24.33 -8.21
CA LEU A 380 34.12 24.88 -8.78
C LEU A 380 33.70 26.12 -8.00
N GLY A 381 33.18 27.13 -8.70
CA GLY A 381 32.56 28.29 -8.06
C GLY A 381 31.15 27.98 -7.53
N ALA A 382 30.77 28.57 -6.40
CA ALA A 382 29.40 28.46 -5.89
C ALA A 382 28.39 29.04 -6.88
N ALA A 383 28.71 30.15 -7.55
CA ALA A 383 27.84 30.73 -8.57
C ALA A 383 27.70 29.82 -9.80
N GLU A 384 28.76 29.12 -10.19
CA GLU A 384 28.73 28.14 -11.28
C GLU A 384 27.80 26.95 -10.94
N VAL A 385 27.97 26.36 -9.76
CA VAL A 385 27.11 25.28 -9.25
C VAL A 385 25.65 25.74 -9.19
N MET A 386 25.41 26.92 -8.61
CA MET A 386 24.07 27.48 -8.48
C MET A 386 23.42 27.72 -9.85
N GLN A 387 24.15 28.29 -10.80
CA GLN A 387 23.65 28.58 -12.15
C GLN A 387 23.31 27.29 -12.90
N ALA A 388 24.10 26.23 -12.73
CA ALA A 388 23.81 24.92 -13.32
C ALA A 388 22.49 24.32 -12.80
N HIS A 389 22.25 24.37 -11.48
CA HIS A 389 21.01 23.86 -10.89
C HIS A 389 19.80 24.76 -11.17
N ILE A 390 19.97 26.09 -11.21
CA ILE A 390 18.90 27.02 -11.62
C ILE A 390 18.46 26.71 -13.05
N ALA A 391 19.40 26.55 -13.99
CA ALA A 391 19.07 26.23 -15.38
C ALA A 391 18.32 24.89 -15.48
N GLU A 392 18.68 23.89 -14.67
CA GLU A 392 17.98 22.61 -14.65
C GLU A 392 16.57 22.72 -14.05
N ILE A 393 16.39 23.52 -13.00
CA ILE A 393 15.08 23.83 -12.42
C ILE A 393 14.20 24.53 -13.47
N GLU A 394 14.70 25.56 -14.13
CA GLU A 394 13.95 26.29 -15.17
C GLU A 394 13.54 25.38 -16.33
N ARG A 395 14.40 24.43 -16.70
CA ARG A 395 14.16 23.48 -17.78
C ARG A 395 13.12 22.41 -17.43
N LEU A 396 13.19 21.83 -16.23
CA LEU A 396 12.41 20.63 -15.87
C LEU A 396 11.20 20.93 -14.99
N ASN A 397 11.28 21.92 -14.12
CA ASN A 397 10.25 22.17 -13.12
C ASN A 397 8.88 22.57 -13.70
N PRO A 398 8.74 23.21 -14.88
CA PRO A 398 7.42 23.42 -15.48
C PRO A 398 6.63 22.13 -15.75
N ALA A 399 7.33 21.03 -16.05
CA ALA A 399 6.71 19.72 -16.25
C ALA A 399 6.52 18.95 -14.93
N VAL A 400 7.52 19.01 -14.05
CA VAL A 400 7.60 18.22 -12.81
C VAL A 400 6.84 18.85 -11.64
N ASN A 401 6.85 20.18 -11.52
CA ASN A 401 6.25 20.96 -10.44
C ASN A 401 6.69 20.50 -9.04
N ALA A 402 8.01 20.35 -8.86
CA ALA A 402 8.63 19.90 -7.62
C ALA A 402 9.08 21.05 -6.72
N ILE A 403 9.65 22.10 -7.32
CA ILE A 403 10.08 23.32 -6.63
C ILE A 403 8.95 24.35 -6.70
N VAL A 404 8.42 24.72 -5.54
CA VAL A 404 7.42 25.77 -5.35
C VAL A 404 8.09 26.97 -4.68
N ASP A 405 7.60 28.17 -4.93
CA ASP A 405 8.23 29.40 -4.42
C ASP A 405 9.73 29.54 -4.77
N PHE A 406 10.07 29.30 -6.04
CA PHE A 406 11.43 29.40 -6.60
C PHE A 406 11.98 30.85 -6.54
N ARG A 407 13.26 31.02 -6.17
CA ARG A 407 13.94 32.33 -5.98
C ARG A 407 15.36 32.33 -6.60
N PRO A 408 15.49 32.19 -7.93
CA PRO A 408 16.78 32.03 -8.60
C PRO A 408 17.71 33.23 -8.42
N GLU A 409 17.19 34.46 -8.52
CA GLU A 409 17.98 35.69 -8.41
C GLU A 409 18.62 35.84 -7.02
N ARG A 410 17.83 35.58 -5.96
CA ARG A 410 18.30 35.60 -4.56
C ARG A 410 19.38 34.55 -4.34
N ALA A 411 19.18 33.33 -4.84
CA ALA A 411 20.12 32.23 -4.69
C ALA A 411 21.44 32.50 -5.44
N LEU A 412 21.38 33.02 -6.66
CA LEU A 412 22.56 33.37 -7.45
C LEU A 412 23.35 34.54 -6.84
N ALA A 413 22.65 35.53 -6.27
CA ALA A 413 23.31 36.63 -5.56
C ALA A 413 24.08 36.14 -4.33
N ALA A 414 23.50 35.22 -3.55
CA ALA A 414 24.17 34.59 -2.40
C ALA A 414 25.38 33.77 -2.84
N ALA A 415 25.26 33.00 -3.93
CA ALA A 415 26.35 32.21 -4.47
C ALA A 415 27.53 33.07 -4.95
N ARG A 416 27.25 34.19 -5.64
CA ARG A 416 28.27 35.16 -6.04
C ARG A 416 28.97 35.83 -4.86
N GLU A 417 28.29 35.98 -3.73
CA GLU A 417 28.90 36.51 -2.51
C GLU A 417 29.82 35.49 -1.84
N LEU A 418 29.45 34.20 -1.84
CA LEU A 418 30.36 33.14 -1.41
C LEU A 418 31.65 33.13 -2.25
N ASP A 419 31.54 33.23 -3.58
CA ASP A 419 32.70 33.30 -4.46
C ASP A 419 33.57 34.54 -4.22
N ARG A 420 32.95 35.71 -4.00
CA ARG A 420 33.66 36.96 -3.69
C ARG A 420 34.45 36.88 -2.39
N THR A 421 33.91 36.17 -1.40
CA THR A 421 34.49 36.06 -0.06
C THR A 421 35.32 34.80 0.12
N PHE A 422 35.41 33.94 -0.90
CA PHE A 422 36.11 32.68 -0.87
C PHE A 422 37.59 32.86 -0.51
N ARG A 423 38.05 32.06 0.45
CA ARG A 423 39.46 31.92 0.80
C ARG A 423 39.78 30.45 0.92
N ARG A 424 40.78 29.98 0.19
CA ARG A 424 41.16 28.56 0.15
C ARG A 424 41.50 28.00 1.55
N ASP A 425 42.10 28.82 2.41
CA ASP A 425 42.52 28.39 3.76
C ASP A 425 41.47 28.67 4.85
N ALA A 426 40.29 29.18 4.50
CA ALA A 426 39.22 29.40 5.47
C ALA A 426 38.42 28.11 5.71
N PRO A 427 37.90 27.90 6.93
CA PRO A 427 37.01 26.79 7.22
C PRO A 427 35.66 27.01 6.51
N HIS A 428 35.35 26.14 5.55
CA HIS A 428 34.07 26.13 4.85
C HIS A 428 33.16 25.02 5.40
N GLY A 429 31.86 25.31 5.53
CA GLY A 429 30.88 24.34 6.02
C GLY A 429 30.67 23.14 5.09
N PRO A 430 30.13 22.02 5.58
CA PRO A 430 30.05 20.77 4.83
C PRO A 430 29.13 20.83 3.60
N LEU A 431 28.25 21.83 3.49
CA LEU A 431 27.33 22.05 2.38
C LEU A 431 27.64 23.33 1.58
N TYR A 432 28.83 23.89 1.74
CA TYR A 432 29.24 25.16 1.15
C TYR A 432 28.94 25.24 -0.35
N GLY A 433 28.11 26.22 -0.73
CA GLY A 433 27.73 26.52 -2.12
C GLY A 433 26.63 25.63 -2.71
N LEU A 434 26.12 24.63 -1.98
CA LEU A 434 25.12 23.71 -2.53
C LEU A 434 23.70 24.34 -2.57
N PRO A 435 22.95 24.19 -3.66
CA PRO A 435 21.54 24.55 -3.71
C PRO A 435 20.69 23.57 -2.91
N VAL A 436 19.76 24.10 -2.11
CA VAL A 436 18.76 23.31 -1.37
C VAL A 436 17.39 23.95 -1.49
N ALA A 437 16.33 23.15 -1.45
CA ALA A 437 14.98 23.66 -1.29
C ALA A 437 14.30 22.99 -0.10
N HIS A 438 13.58 23.79 0.67
CA HIS A 438 13.00 23.37 1.93
C HIS A 438 11.55 22.97 1.75
N LYS A 439 11.13 21.82 2.29
CA LYS A 439 9.74 21.36 2.21
C LYS A 439 8.77 22.45 2.67
N ASP A 440 7.65 22.65 1.97
CA ASP A 440 6.66 23.69 2.33
C ASP A 440 5.87 23.40 3.62
N LEU A 441 6.38 22.47 4.45
CA LEU A 441 6.00 22.26 5.86
C LEU A 441 7.07 22.79 6.85
N VAL A 442 8.15 23.37 6.33
CA VAL A 442 9.29 23.88 7.10
C VAL A 442 9.34 25.39 6.93
N PRO A 443 9.16 26.22 7.98
CA PRO A 443 9.31 27.66 7.83
C PRO A 443 10.76 28.02 7.45
N ALA A 444 10.91 28.88 6.43
CA ALA A 444 12.18 29.43 5.97
C ALA A 444 11.98 30.92 5.69
N ALA A 445 12.73 31.79 6.38
CA ALA A 445 12.51 33.22 6.41
C ALA A 445 12.56 33.85 5.00
N GLY A 446 11.49 34.58 4.68
CA GLY A 446 11.33 35.25 3.39
C GLY A 446 10.87 34.35 2.24
N PHE A 447 10.55 33.08 2.50
CA PHE A 447 9.83 32.22 1.57
C PHE A 447 8.36 32.03 2.00
N ARG A 448 7.49 31.71 1.04
CA ARG A 448 6.13 31.26 1.33
C ARG A 448 6.18 30.00 2.20
N PHE A 449 5.22 29.90 3.10
CA PHE A 449 5.02 28.78 4.01
C PHE A 449 3.54 28.42 4.03
N THR A 450 3.09 27.79 2.96
CA THR A 450 1.65 27.61 2.68
C THR A 450 1.12 26.28 3.18
N GLN A 451 2.00 25.32 3.40
CA GLN A 451 1.62 23.95 3.75
C GLN A 451 0.66 23.34 2.72
N GLY A 452 0.73 23.78 1.46
CA GLY A 452 -0.21 23.39 0.40
C GLY A 452 -1.67 23.79 0.66
N SER A 453 -1.97 24.65 1.64
CA SER A 453 -3.36 25.00 2.00
C SER A 453 -3.73 26.39 1.49
N PRO A 454 -4.91 26.58 0.86
CA PRO A 454 -5.43 27.89 0.48
C PRO A 454 -5.47 28.89 1.64
N ILE A 455 -5.69 28.42 2.88
CA ILE A 455 -5.76 29.26 4.09
C ILE A 455 -4.42 29.98 4.35
N PHE A 456 -3.31 29.39 3.93
CA PHE A 456 -1.97 29.95 4.11
C PHE A 456 -1.28 30.30 2.79
N ALA A 457 -2.03 30.39 1.69
CA ALA A 457 -1.46 30.61 0.35
C ALA A 457 -0.49 31.80 0.35
N ASP A 458 -0.84 32.93 0.97
CA ASP A 458 -0.02 34.15 0.97
C ASP A 458 0.89 34.30 2.20
N ARG A 459 0.96 33.28 3.07
CA ARG A 459 1.77 33.35 4.28
C ARG A 459 3.26 33.23 3.93
N VAL A 460 4.05 34.23 4.34
CA VAL A 460 5.52 34.22 4.27
C VAL A 460 6.08 33.95 5.66
N ALA A 461 7.04 33.03 5.77
CA ALA A 461 7.69 32.75 7.04
C ALA A 461 8.59 33.92 7.46
N THR A 462 8.52 34.30 8.73
CA THR A 462 9.31 35.40 9.33
C THR A 462 10.56 34.92 10.06
N LEU A 463 10.71 33.61 10.20
CA LEU A 463 11.81 32.96 10.90
C LEU A 463 12.19 31.66 10.18
N ASP A 464 13.38 31.19 10.47
CA ASP A 464 13.86 29.89 10.00
C ASP A 464 13.52 28.79 11.01
N HIS A 465 13.24 27.60 10.48
CA HIS A 465 13.30 26.38 11.27
C HIS A 465 14.77 26.03 11.58
N THR A 466 15.06 25.40 12.72
CA THR A 466 16.43 25.04 13.11
C THR A 466 17.18 24.19 12.08
N VAL A 467 16.47 23.41 11.26
CA VAL A 467 17.10 22.67 10.15
C VAL A 467 17.59 23.61 9.04
N VAL A 468 16.81 24.65 8.72
CA VAL A 468 17.14 25.68 7.73
C VAL A 468 18.35 26.48 8.23
N GLU A 469 18.31 26.92 9.50
CA GLU A 469 19.44 27.62 10.14
C GLU A 469 20.73 26.80 10.06
N ARG A 470 20.67 25.50 10.38
CA ARG A 470 21.83 24.61 10.36
C ARG A 470 22.34 24.33 8.95
N MET A 471 21.46 24.18 7.97
CA MET A 471 21.85 24.00 6.57
C MET A 471 22.52 25.27 6.03
N ALA A 472 21.96 26.45 6.33
CA ALA A 472 22.55 27.73 5.97
C ALA A 472 23.92 27.96 6.65
N ALA A 473 24.04 27.66 7.94
CA ALA A 473 25.32 27.72 8.66
C ALA A 473 26.37 26.72 8.13
N ALA A 474 25.92 25.60 7.57
CA ALA A 474 26.77 24.66 6.85
C ALA A 474 27.15 25.13 5.43
N GLY A 475 26.66 26.29 4.99
CA GLY A 475 26.98 26.93 3.73
C GLY A 475 26.05 26.59 2.56
N ALA A 476 24.92 25.92 2.81
CA ALA A 476 23.91 25.66 1.78
C ALA A 476 23.15 26.96 1.42
N ILE A 477 22.69 27.05 0.18
CA ILE A 477 21.94 28.19 -0.34
C ILE A 477 20.51 27.75 -0.69
N ALA A 478 19.52 28.36 -0.04
CA ALA A 478 18.11 28.09 -0.32
C ALA A 478 17.70 28.69 -1.68
N VAL A 479 17.28 27.83 -2.61
CA VAL A 479 16.82 28.23 -3.96
C VAL A 479 15.29 28.28 -4.08
N GLY A 480 14.57 27.65 -3.16
CA GLY A 480 13.10 27.60 -3.18
C GLY A 480 12.51 26.74 -2.08
N LYS A 481 11.24 26.39 -2.25
CA LYS A 481 10.50 25.43 -1.43
C LYS A 481 10.19 24.19 -2.25
N THR A 482 9.96 23.04 -1.61
CA THR A 482 9.48 21.85 -2.33
C THR A 482 8.00 21.64 -2.08
N ASN A 483 7.28 21.19 -3.11
CA ASN A 483 5.83 21.00 -3.05
C ASN A 483 5.44 19.92 -2.03
N VAL A 484 4.21 20.01 -1.53
CA VAL A 484 3.66 19.13 -0.48
C VAL A 484 2.17 18.86 -0.74
N PRO A 485 1.59 17.74 -0.30
CA PRO A 485 0.15 17.68 -0.09
C PRO A 485 -0.27 18.64 1.03
N GLU A 486 -1.54 19.04 1.02
CA GLU A 486 -2.10 19.94 2.02
C GLU A 486 -1.82 19.42 3.46
N PHE A 487 -1.22 20.26 4.30
CA PHE A 487 -0.72 19.96 5.65
C PHE A 487 0.25 18.77 5.77
N GLY A 488 0.78 18.28 4.65
CA GLY A 488 1.59 17.06 4.63
C GLY A 488 0.78 15.77 4.77
N LEU A 489 -0.55 15.84 4.64
CA LEU A 489 -1.47 14.73 4.77
C LEU A 489 -1.73 14.11 3.40
N GLY A 490 -0.96 13.07 3.06
CA GLY A 490 -1.15 12.31 1.82
C GLY A 490 0.12 11.61 1.34
N SER A 491 -0.05 10.45 0.68
CA SER A 491 1.03 9.66 0.08
C SER A 491 1.28 10.03 -1.40
N HIS A 492 0.70 11.14 -1.87
CA HIS A 492 1.00 11.78 -3.15
C HIS A 492 1.07 13.31 -2.93
N THR A 493 1.87 14.00 -3.73
CA THR A 493 2.14 15.44 -3.58
C THR A 493 1.31 16.23 -4.58
N PHE A 494 0.12 16.65 -4.15
CA PHE A 494 -0.73 17.59 -4.87
C PHE A 494 -1.48 18.47 -3.88
N ASN A 495 -1.77 19.72 -4.26
CA ASN A 495 -2.58 20.61 -3.45
C ASN A 495 -3.22 21.73 -4.29
N PRO A 496 -4.25 22.43 -3.78
CA PRO A 496 -4.91 23.49 -4.55
C PRO A 496 -4.06 24.76 -4.78
N VAL A 497 -2.99 24.98 -4.02
CA VAL A 497 -2.13 26.18 -4.14
C VAL A 497 -1.14 26.05 -5.30
N TYR A 498 -0.52 24.89 -5.44
CA TYR A 498 0.58 24.66 -6.40
C TYR A 498 0.28 23.58 -7.44
N GLY A 499 -0.80 22.83 -7.29
CA GLY A 499 -1.11 21.69 -8.15
C GLY A 499 -0.27 20.44 -7.82
N VAL A 500 -0.19 19.54 -8.79
CA VAL A 500 0.42 18.20 -8.65
C VAL A 500 1.91 18.20 -8.97
N THR A 501 2.71 17.53 -8.16
CA THR A 501 4.09 17.15 -8.50
C THR A 501 4.09 15.80 -9.23
N ARG A 502 4.69 15.77 -10.42
CA ARG A 502 4.79 14.59 -11.28
C ARG A 502 6.11 13.85 -11.04
N ASN A 503 6.09 12.53 -11.22
CA ASN A 503 7.32 11.73 -11.13
C ASN A 503 8.24 12.02 -12.33
N PRO A 504 9.53 12.36 -12.14
CA PRO A 504 10.45 12.65 -13.24
C PRO A 504 10.71 11.48 -14.21
N TYR A 505 10.58 10.23 -13.75
CA TYR A 505 10.76 9.05 -14.60
C TYR A 505 9.51 8.74 -15.45
N ALA A 506 8.33 9.13 -14.97
CA ALA A 506 7.05 8.87 -15.61
C ALA A 506 6.04 9.96 -15.18
N PRO A 507 5.87 11.05 -15.97
CA PRO A 507 5.08 12.21 -15.54
C PRO A 507 3.59 11.93 -15.24
N ASP A 508 3.07 10.82 -15.72
CA ASP A 508 1.73 10.30 -15.46
C ASP A 508 1.62 9.50 -14.14
N ARG A 509 2.73 9.39 -13.37
CA ARG A 509 2.79 8.66 -12.10
C ARG A 509 3.04 9.58 -10.91
N THR A 510 2.68 9.07 -9.74
CA THR A 510 2.90 9.73 -8.46
C THR A 510 4.40 9.94 -8.18
N ALA A 511 4.76 11.15 -7.73
CA ALA A 511 6.07 11.42 -7.11
C ALA A 511 6.15 10.94 -5.64
N GLY A 512 5.07 10.34 -5.12
CA GLY A 512 4.88 10.02 -3.71
C GLY A 512 4.60 11.24 -2.85
N GLY A 513 4.46 11.03 -1.55
CA GLY A 513 4.14 12.09 -0.60
C GLY A 513 4.41 11.69 0.85
N SER A 514 4.51 12.64 1.78
CA SER A 514 4.28 14.07 1.55
C SER A 514 5.50 14.86 1.10
N SER A 515 6.69 14.24 0.97
CA SER A 515 7.92 14.88 0.48
C SER A 515 8.17 14.65 -1.02
N GLY A 516 7.12 14.52 -1.84
CA GLY A 516 7.26 14.19 -3.27
C GLY A 516 7.95 15.28 -4.08
N GLY A 517 7.75 16.56 -3.75
CA GLY A 517 8.50 17.66 -4.35
C GLY A 517 10.02 17.51 -4.15
N ALA A 518 10.45 17.14 -2.95
CA ALA A 518 11.86 16.91 -2.65
C ALA A 518 12.43 15.73 -3.44
N ALA A 519 11.75 14.58 -3.42
CA ALA A 519 12.22 13.38 -4.11
C ALA A 519 12.25 13.56 -5.63
N ALA A 520 11.23 14.19 -6.21
CA ALA A 520 11.18 14.50 -7.63
C ALA A 520 12.29 15.50 -8.04
N ALA A 521 12.59 16.49 -7.20
CA ALA A 521 13.69 17.42 -7.46
C ALA A 521 15.07 16.74 -7.44
N LEU A 522 15.29 15.80 -6.52
CA LEU A 522 16.52 15.01 -6.47
C LEU A 522 16.66 14.09 -7.69
N ALA A 523 15.59 13.36 -8.04
CA ALA A 523 15.58 12.44 -9.17
C ALA A 523 15.79 13.15 -10.52
N ALA A 524 15.22 14.35 -10.65
CA ALA A 524 15.40 15.23 -11.80
C ALA A 524 16.73 16.03 -11.77
N ARG A 525 17.58 15.84 -10.75
CA ARG A 525 18.86 16.57 -10.57
C ARG A 525 18.71 18.10 -10.49
N MET A 526 17.51 18.56 -10.17
CA MET A 526 17.23 19.96 -9.86
C MET A 526 17.90 20.37 -8.56
N LEU A 527 18.05 19.44 -7.62
CA LEU A 527 18.77 19.62 -6.36
C LEU A 527 19.74 18.46 -6.12
N PRO A 528 20.89 18.69 -5.48
CA PRO A 528 21.79 17.64 -5.00
C PRO A 528 21.40 17.10 -3.61
N LEU A 529 20.65 17.89 -2.83
CA LEU A 529 20.21 17.58 -1.47
C LEU A 529 18.87 18.29 -1.19
N ALA A 530 17.99 17.66 -0.42
CA ALA A 530 16.73 18.26 0.01
C ALA A 530 16.41 17.89 1.46
N ASP A 531 15.50 18.63 2.09
CA ASP A 531 14.90 18.18 3.35
C ASP A 531 13.51 17.59 3.13
N GLY A 532 13.04 16.87 4.15
CA GLY A 532 11.71 16.29 4.19
C GLY A 532 11.23 16.01 5.60
N SER A 533 10.06 15.40 5.71
CA SER A 533 9.51 14.90 6.98
C SER A 533 8.88 13.52 6.79
N ASP A 534 9.01 12.65 7.80
CA ASP A 534 8.48 11.29 7.80
C ASP A 534 7.70 10.99 9.09
N THR A 535 6.37 11.05 9.00
CA THR A 535 5.45 10.63 10.08
C THR A 535 4.97 9.20 9.87
N GLY A 536 4.65 8.83 8.62
CA GLY A 536 4.15 7.50 8.24
C GLY A 536 4.67 7.04 6.88
N GLY A 537 5.96 7.29 6.59
CA GLY A 537 6.58 7.00 5.29
C GLY A 537 6.72 8.23 4.39
N SER A 538 6.34 9.42 4.88
CA SER A 538 6.28 10.63 4.06
C SER A 538 7.61 11.13 3.46
N LEU A 539 8.74 10.53 3.86
CA LEU A 539 10.05 10.77 3.27
C LEU A 539 10.53 9.54 2.50
N ARG A 540 10.37 8.34 3.07
CA ARG A 540 10.78 7.07 2.45
C ARG A 540 9.95 6.71 1.21
N ASN A 541 8.63 6.88 1.24
CA ASN A 541 7.72 6.59 0.13
C ASN A 541 8.07 7.40 -1.13
N PRO A 542 8.13 8.75 -1.09
CA PRO A 542 8.48 9.51 -2.28
C PRO A 542 9.91 9.24 -2.76
N ALA A 543 10.85 8.96 -1.85
CA ALA A 543 12.21 8.58 -2.22
C ALA A 543 12.23 7.26 -3.02
N SER A 544 11.52 6.23 -2.56
CA SER A 544 11.35 4.97 -3.29
C SER A 544 10.69 5.17 -4.65
N PHE A 545 9.63 5.98 -4.74
CA PHE A 545 8.91 6.21 -6.00
C PHE A 545 9.73 7.00 -7.02
N CYS A 546 10.57 7.93 -6.54
CA CYS A 546 11.46 8.71 -7.38
C CYS A 546 12.88 8.12 -7.42
N GLY A 547 13.09 6.84 -7.08
CA GLY A 547 14.39 6.18 -7.24
C GLY A 547 15.58 6.88 -6.55
N VAL A 548 15.35 7.58 -5.45
CA VAL A 548 16.38 8.29 -4.67
C VAL A 548 16.46 7.75 -3.24
N VAL A 549 17.54 8.11 -2.54
CA VAL A 549 17.70 7.75 -1.12
C VAL A 549 16.90 8.71 -0.26
N GLY A 550 16.14 8.16 0.69
CA GLY A 550 15.45 8.92 1.73
C GLY A 550 15.70 8.31 3.09
N PHE A 551 16.30 9.08 4.00
CA PHE A 551 16.73 8.57 5.30
C PHE A 551 15.89 9.15 6.44
N ARG A 552 15.10 8.29 7.10
CA ARG A 552 14.39 8.65 8.33
C ARG A 552 15.28 8.42 9.55
N PRO A 553 15.89 9.45 10.17
CA PRO A 553 16.70 9.25 11.36
C PRO A 553 15.85 8.83 12.58
N SER A 554 16.52 8.33 13.62
CA SER A 554 15.85 8.05 14.90
C SER A 554 15.13 9.30 15.44
N PRO A 555 13.94 9.14 16.05
CA PRO A 555 13.23 10.23 16.71
C PRO A 555 14.12 11.08 17.64
N GLY A 556 13.98 12.40 17.58
CA GLY A 556 14.75 13.35 18.40
C GLY A 556 16.17 13.66 17.88
N ARG A 557 16.67 12.96 16.86
CA ARG A 557 17.99 13.26 16.26
C ARG A 557 18.01 14.61 15.55
N VAL A 558 16.93 14.95 14.84
CA VAL A 558 16.75 16.26 14.20
C VAL A 558 15.70 17.06 14.98
N PRO A 559 16.01 18.28 15.44
CA PRO A 559 15.08 19.08 16.23
C PRO A 559 13.89 19.58 15.40
N SER A 560 12.74 19.79 16.06
CA SER A 560 11.53 20.36 15.47
C SER A 560 11.18 21.71 16.11
N TRP A 561 11.96 22.74 15.77
CA TRP A 561 11.75 24.10 16.28
C TRP A 561 11.79 25.15 15.15
N PRO A 562 10.86 26.12 15.14
CA PRO A 562 9.70 26.19 16.04
C PRO A 562 8.64 25.16 15.68
N ASP A 563 7.92 24.71 16.70
CA ASP A 563 6.77 23.81 16.55
C ASP A 563 5.52 24.65 16.30
N ALA A 564 4.97 24.58 15.09
CA ALA A 564 3.77 25.32 14.71
C ALA A 564 2.53 24.90 15.54
N THR A 565 2.62 23.85 16.35
CA THR A 565 1.55 23.38 17.25
C THR A 565 1.61 24.00 18.66
N ARG A 566 2.60 24.84 18.97
CA ARG A 566 2.83 25.36 20.34
C ARG A 566 2.31 26.78 20.64
N SER A 567 1.81 27.53 19.67
CA SER A 567 1.31 28.89 19.89
C SER A 567 -0.23 28.96 19.95
N GLY A 568 -0.79 29.14 21.16
CA GLY A 568 -2.06 29.84 21.35
C GLY A 568 -3.34 29.02 21.57
N GLY A 569 -3.45 28.34 22.72
CA GLY A 569 -4.64 28.40 23.58
C GLY A 569 -6.03 28.00 23.05
N TRP A 570 -6.25 26.75 22.63
CA TRP A 570 -7.50 26.00 22.89
C TRP A 570 -7.17 24.50 22.93
N ARG A 571 -7.32 23.87 24.10
CA ARG A 571 -7.21 22.41 24.25
C ARG A 571 -8.55 21.78 23.87
N TRP A 572 -8.62 21.09 22.74
CA TRP A 572 -9.65 20.08 22.49
C TRP A 572 -9.02 18.69 22.61
N SER A 573 -9.62 17.87 23.45
CA SER A 573 -9.19 16.53 23.85
C SER A 573 -9.57 15.51 22.78
N GLY A 574 -8.56 15.04 22.04
CA GLY A 574 -8.66 13.93 21.08
C GLY A 574 -7.24 13.49 20.72
N ARG A 575 -6.64 12.67 21.58
CA ARG A 575 -5.20 12.39 21.55
C ARG A 575 -4.90 11.23 20.60
N TRP A 576 -4.75 11.50 19.30
CA TRP A 576 -3.80 10.73 18.50
C TRP A 576 -2.38 11.05 19.00
N PRO A 577 -1.47 10.10 19.16
CA PRO A 577 -0.11 10.40 19.58
C PRO A 577 0.67 10.98 18.39
N ALA A 578 0.31 12.18 17.94
CA ALA A 578 1.21 13.08 17.23
C ALA A 578 2.24 13.61 18.23
N ARG A 579 3.04 12.71 18.82
CA ARG A 579 4.31 13.12 19.41
C ARG A 579 5.20 13.50 18.22
N SER A 580 5.61 14.76 18.22
CA SER A 580 6.53 15.47 17.32
C SER A 580 7.82 14.71 16.96
N THR A 581 7.70 13.60 16.26
CA THR A 581 8.83 12.83 15.75
C THR A 581 8.98 13.05 14.25
N THR A 582 9.07 14.33 13.87
CA THR A 582 9.51 14.73 12.54
C THR A 582 10.97 14.29 12.41
N SER A 583 11.19 13.09 11.89
CA SER A 583 12.51 12.63 11.50
C SER A 583 12.76 13.17 10.10
N ARG A 584 13.88 13.90 9.93
CA ARG A 584 14.19 14.69 8.73
C ARG A 584 15.58 14.29 8.21
N CYS A 585 15.66 13.93 6.93
CA CYS A 585 16.85 13.91 6.07
C CYS A 585 16.42 13.34 4.71
N CYS A 586 16.70 13.99 3.59
CA CYS A 586 16.87 13.27 2.32
C CYS A 586 18.37 13.15 2.08
#